data_AF-A0A9X2I566-F1
#
_entry.id   AF-A0A9X2I566-F1
#
_cell.length_a   1.000
_cell.length_b   1.000
_cell.length_c   1.000
_cell.angle_alpha   90.00
_cell.angle_beta   90.00
_cell.angle_gamma   90.00
#
_symmetry.space_group_name_H-M   'P 1'
#
loop_
_entity.id
_entity.type
_entity.pdbx_description
1 polymer ?
#
loop_
_entity_poly.entity_id
_entity_poly.type
_entity_poly.pdbx_seq_one_letter_code
_entity_poly.pdbx_strand_id
1 'polypeptide(L)'
;MMNAKEPELINALQQFDELIMETPDERKFVLTFKEFIITLLKTKTTTVTIPIVEVMTVIKTKKPLVFSILKKEYDNNIIMNVVTQIDVEYREAYRKLNDIKRQLGIIKRY
;
A
#
# COMPACT_ATOMS: atom_id res chain seq x y z
N MET A 1 5.11 -19.27 -17.20
CA MET A 1 4.97 -18.75 -15.82
C MET A 1 5.88 -17.55 -15.70
N MET A 2 5.33 -16.33 -15.64
CA MET A 2 6.13 -15.13 -15.44
C MET A 2 6.34 -14.93 -13.94
N ASN A 3 7.48 -15.41 -13.42
CA ASN A 3 7.99 -14.89 -12.15
C ASN A 3 8.47 -13.47 -12.44
N ALA A 4 7.60 -12.48 -12.29
CA ALA A 4 8.00 -11.08 -12.28
C ALA A 4 9.05 -10.92 -11.17
N LYS A 5 10.31 -10.66 -11.56
CA LYS A 5 11.41 -10.45 -10.61
C LYS A 5 11.35 -9.00 -10.15
N GLU A 6 10.38 -8.70 -9.28
CA GLU A 6 10.22 -7.37 -8.66
C GLU A 6 10.62 -7.44 -7.17
N PRO A 7 11.90 -7.67 -6.84
CA PRO A 7 12.32 -7.92 -5.46
C PRO A 7 12.01 -6.73 -4.54
N GLU A 8 12.14 -5.50 -5.04
CA GLU A 8 11.80 -4.30 -4.26
C GLU A 8 10.30 -4.25 -3.94
N LEU A 9 9.43 -4.54 -4.91
CA LEU A 9 7.98 -4.56 -4.71
C LEU A 9 7.55 -5.71 -3.80
N ILE A 10 8.17 -6.88 -3.93
CA ILE A 10 7.92 -8.03 -3.04
C ILE A 10 8.21 -7.64 -1.60
N ASN A 11 9.39 -7.08 -1.34
CA ASN A 11 9.78 -6.67 0.00
C ASN A 11 8.85 -5.58 0.54
N ALA A 12 8.49 -4.59 -0.28
CA ALA A 12 7.57 -3.53 0.12
C ALA A 12 6.18 -4.09 0.48
N LEU A 13 5.65 -5.03 -0.28
CA LEU A 13 4.34 -5.62 -0.01
C LEU A 13 4.33 -6.56 1.19
N GLN A 14 5.45 -7.19 1.52
CA GLN A 14 5.62 -7.96 2.76
C GLN A 14 5.68 -7.03 3.98
N GLN A 15 6.50 -5.98 3.91
CA GLN A 15 6.55 -4.94 4.95
C GLN A 15 5.19 -4.28 5.16
N PHE A 16 4.41 -4.10 4.10
CA PHE A 16 3.05 -3.59 4.21
C PHE A 16 2.14 -4.50 5.04
N ASP A 17 2.23 -5.82 4.83
CA ASP A 17 1.42 -6.78 5.57
C ASP A 17 1.74 -6.76 7.06
N GLU A 18 3.04 -6.74 7.41
CA GLU A 18 3.51 -6.57 8.78
C GLU A 18 3.02 -5.24 9.38
N LEU A 19 3.20 -4.12 8.66
CA LEU A 19 2.77 -2.80 9.10
C LEU A 19 1.26 -2.74 9.40
N ILE A 20 0.43 -3.34 8.55
CA ILE A 20 -1.02 -3.37 8.76
C ILE A 20 -1.42 -4.27 9.92
N MET A 21 -0.76 -5.41 10.10
CA MET A 21 -1.10 -6.38 11.15
C MET A 21 -0.63 -5.93 12.53
N GLU A 22 0.60 -5.43 12.63
CA GLU A 22 1.29 -5.25 13.91
C GLU A 22 1.19 -3.83 14.46
N THR A 23 0.99 -2.82 13.60
CA THR A 23 1.01 -1.41 14.03
C THR A 23 -0.39 -0.91 14.37
N PRO A 24 -0.67 -0.40 15.58
CA PRO A 24 -1.95 0.19 15.95
C PRO A 24 -2.36 1.40 15.09
N ASP A 25 -3.67 1.66 15.00
CA ASP A 25 -4.21 2.87 14.36
C ASP A 25 -4.10 4.08 15.31
N GLU A 26 -2.88 4.56 15.53
CA GLU A 26 -2.58 5.65 16.45
C GLU A 26 -1.73 6.75 15.80
N ARG A 27 -1.93 8.00 16.24
CA ARG A 27 -1.21 9.18 15.73
C ARG A 27 0.31 9.01 15.75
N LYS A 28 0.88 8.36 16.77
CA LYS A 28 2.33 8.19 16.90
C LYS A 28 2.95 7.36 15.75
N PHE A 29 2.16 6.56 15.05
CA PHE A 29 2.62 5.74 13.93
C PHE A 29 2.42 6.39 12.55
N VAL A 30 1.82 7.58 12.47
CA VAL A 30 1.56 8.26 11.19
C VAL A 30 2.85 8.43 10.37
N LEU A 31 3.97 8.78 11.03
CA LEU A 31 5.26 8.91 10.36
C LEU A 31 5.73 7.59 9.74
N THR A 32 5.57 6.47 10.45
CA THR A 32 5.91 5.14 9.95
C THR A 32 5.14 4.80 8.67
N PHE A 33 3.83 5.06 8.64
CA PHE A 33 3.03 4.85 7.44
C PHE A 33 3.44 5.79 6.29
N LYS A 34 3.75 7.05 6.60
CA LYS A 34 4.24 8.03 5.62
C LYS A 34 5.56 7.59 4.98
N GLU A 35 6.52 7.15 5.77
CA GLU A 35 7.81 6.65 5.30
C GLU A 35 7.66 5.40 4.42
N PHE A 36 6.77 4.50 4.81
CA PHE A 36 6.40 3.34 4.01
C PHE A 36 5.83 3.76 2.65
N ILE A 37 4.84 4.66 2.61
CA ILE A 37 4.21 5.15 1.36
C ILE A 37 5.25 5.80 0.44
N ILE A 38 6.13 6.65 1.00
CA ILE A 38 7.21 7.28 0.23
C ILE A 38 8.15 6.22 -0.37
N THR A 39 8.47 5.19 0.40
CA THR A 39 9.32 4.08 -0.04
C THR A 39 8.65 3.27 -1.15
N LEU A 40 7.37 2.93 -0.99
CA LEU A 40 6.58 2.22 -1.98
C LEU A 40 6.49 2.99 -3.31
N LEU A 41 6.31 4.31 -3.26
CA LEU A 41 6.27 5.15 -4.46
C LEU A 41 7.61 5.21 -5.21
N LYS A 42 8.72 4.96 -4.52
CA LYS A 42 10.07 4.94 -5.10
C LYS A 42 10.48 3.57 -5.61
N THR A 43 9.72 2.51 -5.26
CA THR A 43 9.97 1.14 -5.70
C THR A 43 10.03 1.07 -7.22
N LYS A 44 11.11 0.50 -7.76
CA LYS A 44 11.21 0.30 -9.20
C LYS A 44 10.48 -0.98 -9.57
N THR A 45 9.64 -0.87 -10.60
CA THR A 45 8.93 -2.00 -11.17
C THR A 45 9.19 -2.07 -12.67
N THR A 46 9.29 -3.28 -13.21
CA THR A 46 9.56 -3.52 -14.64
C THR A 46 8.37 -4.08 -15.39
N THR A 47 7.51 -4.84 -14.71
CA THR A 47 6.44 -5.64 -15.31
C THR A 47 5.09 -5.47 -14.64
N VAL A 48 5.04 -4.90 -13.44
CA VAL A 48 3.83 -4.77 -12.62
C VAL A 48 3.66 -3.34 -12.16
N THR A 49 2.45 -2.79 -12.27
CA THR A 49 2.15 -1.46 -11.72
C THR A 49 2.15 -1.48 -10.19
N ILE A 50 2.76 -0.48 -9.56
CA ILE A 50 2.76 -0.33 -8.10
C ILE A 50 1.30 -0.19 -7.61
N PRO A 51 0.82 -1.07 -6.70
CA PRO A 51 -0.58 -1.09 -6.25
C PRO A 51 -0.87 -0.03 -5.18
N ILE A 52 -0.53 1.23 -5.45
CA ILE A 52 -0.63 2.30 -4.47
C ILE A 52 -2.09 2.58 -4.07
N VAL A 53 -3.01 2.52 -5.04
CA VAL A 53 -4.45 2.73 -4.79
C VAL A 53 -4.97 1.63 -3.86
N GLU A 54 -4.62 0.38 -4.12
CA GLU A 54 -5.04 -0.74 -3.30
C GLU A 54 -4.47 -0.65 -1.88
N VAL A 55 -3.17 -0.37 -1.75
CA VAL A 55 -2.49 -0.18 -0.46
C VAL A 55 -3.17 0.91 0.36
N MET A 56 -3.39 2.08 -0.25
CA MET A 56 -4.00 3.22 0.43
C MET A 56 -5.48 2.96 0.76
N THR A 57 -6.20 2.19 -0.04
CA THR A 57 -7.57 1.74 0.27
C THR A 57 -7.60 0.84 1.51
N VAL A 58 -6.61 -0.06 1.63
CA VAL A 58 -6.47 -0.93 2.80
C VAL A 58 -6.13 -0.09 4.03
N ILE A 59 -5.21 0.87 3.94
CA ILE A 59 -4.90 1.80 5.05
C ILE A 59 -6.14 2.59 5.47
N LYS A 60 -6.89 3.19 4.51
CA LYS A 60 -8.15 3.91 4.77
C LYS A 60 -9.14 3.09 5.59
N THR A 61 -9.23 1.79 5.31
CA THR A 61 -10.21 0.90 5.94
C THR A 61 -9.72 0.35 7.27
N LYS A 62 -8.45 -0.08 7.34
CA LYS A 62 -7.88 -0.78 8.50
C LYS A 62 -7.26 0.15 9.52
N LYS A 63 -6.78 1.33 9.09
CA LYS A 63 -6.11 2.36 9.90
C LYS A 63 -6.71 3.75 9.59
N PRO A 64 -8.03 3.94 9.80
CA PRO A 64 -8.73 5.16 9.41
C PRO A 64 -8.18 6.42 10.08
N LEU A 65 -7.73 6.36 11.34
CA LEU A 65 -7.13 7.52 12.01
C LEU A 65 -5.84 7.94 11.30
N VAL A 66 -4.92 6.99 11.08
CA VAL A 66 -3.67 7.23 10.35
C VAL A 66 -3.97 7.80 8.97
N PHE A 67 -4.87 7.18 8.20
CA PHE A 67 -5.25 7.67 6.87
C PHE A 67 -5.77 9.10 6.91
N SER A 68 -6.63 9.43 7.88
CA SER A 68 -7.20 10.78 7.99
C SER A 68 -6.14 11.84 8.27
N ILE A 69 -5.11 11.52 9.06
CA ILE A 69 -4.02 12.43 9.37
C ILE A 69 -3.11 12.58 8.15
N LEU A 70 -2.73 11.46 7.52
CA LEU A 70 -1.95 11.47 6.27
C LEU A 70 -2.64 12.32 5.19
N LYS A 71 -3.95 12.14 5.00
CA LYS A 71 -4.74 12.92 4.04
C LYS A 71 -4.59 14.43 4.29
N LYS A 72 -4.76 14.88 5.54
CA LYS A 72 -4.60 16.30 5.89
C LYS A 72 -3.18 16.82 5.67
N GLU A 73 -2.16 16.00 5.95
CA GLU A 73 -0.76 16.37 5.71
C GLU A 73 -0.43 16.45 4.21
N TYR A 74 -1.11 15.65 3.39
CA TYR A 74 -0.88 15.53 1.96
C TYR A 74 -1.68 16.49 1.10
N ASP A 75 -2.67 17.20 1.65
CA ASP A 75 -3.43 18.23 0.93
C ASP A 75 -2.51 19.30 0.31
N ASN A 76 -1.33 19.53 0.88
CA ASN A 76 -0.32 20.47 0.38
C ASN A 76 0.71 19.85 -0.59
N ASN A 77 0.65 18.55 -0.88
CA ASN A 77 1.61 17.85 -1.74
C ASN A 77 0.88 17.15 -2.91
N ILE A 78 1.07 17.69 -4.13
CA ILE A 78 0.36 17.27 -5.35
C ILE A 78 0.47 15.76 -5.61
N ILE A 79 1.65 15.17 -5.42
CA ILE A 79 1.88 13.72 -5.67
C ILE A 79 1.10 12.89 -4.64
N MET A 80 1.00 13.39 -3.41
CA MET A 80 0.33 12.68 -2.33
C MET A 80 -1.19 12.93 -2.28
N ASN A 81 -1.69 13.99 -2.90
CA ASN A 81 -3.11 14.27 -3.01
C ASN A 81 -3.81 13.25 -3.94
N VAL A 82 -3.12 12.78 -5.00
CA VAL A 82 -3.62 11.74 -5.91
C VAL A 82 -3.87 10.41 -5.18
N VAL A 83 -3.06 10.08 -4.17
CA VAL A 83 -3.15 8.79 -3.47
C VAL A 83 -4.16 8.78 -2.31
N THR A 84 -4.77 9.93 -1.97
CA THR A 84 -5.76 10.04 -0.88
C THR A 84 -7.19 10.28 -1.36
N GLN A 85 -7.37 10.58 -2.65
CA GLN A 85 -8.67 10.68 -3.34
C GLN A 85 -9.15 9.30 -3.82
N ILE A 86 -9.27 8.36 -2.89
CA ILE A 86 -9.62 6.97 -3.21
C ILE A 86 -11.12 6.75 -3.01
N ASP A 87 -11.79 6.45 -4.12
CA ASP A 87 -13.19 6.02 -4.19
C ASP A 87 -13.34 4.53 -4.56
N VAL A 88 -12.25 3.75 -4.42
CA VAL A 88 -12.27 2.31 -4.68
C VAL A 88 -12.86 1.57 -3.47
N GLU A 89 -13.76 0.62 -3.73
CA GLU A 89 -14.30 -0.26 -2.69
C GLU A 89 -13.20 -1.15 -2.08
N TYR A 90 -13.18 -1.26 -0.75
CA TYR A 90 -12.18 -2.05 -0.03
C TYR A 90 -12.07 -3.49 -0.52
N ARG A 91 -13.21 -4.16 -0.79
CA ARG A 91 -13.21 -5.56 -1.24
C ARG A 91 -12.52 -5.71 -2.59
N GLU A 92 -12.77 -4.78 -3.51
CA GLU A 92 -12.16 -4.80 -4.83
C GLU A 92 -10.65 -4.51 -4.73
N ALA A 93 -10.27 -3.49 -3.97
CA ALA A 93 -8.87 -3.15 -3.72
C ALA A 93 -8.10 -4.33 -3.10
N TYR A 94 -8.68 -4.97 -2.09
CA TYR A 94 -8.07 -6.11 -1.41
C TYR A 94 -7.91 -7.32 -2.36
N ARG A 95 -8.90 -7.58 -3.21
CA ARG A 95 -8.80 -8.62 -4.25
C ARG A 95 -7.66 -8.34 -5.22
N LYS A 96 -7.62 -7.12 -5.80
CA LYS A 96 -6.57 -6.70 -6.74
C LYS A 96 -5.18 -6.80 -6.12
N LEU A 97 -5.01 -6.35 -4.88
CA LEU A 97 -3.76 -6.46 -4.14
C LEU A 97 -3.31 -7.92 -3.99
N ASN A 98 -4.24 -8.81 -3.65
CA ASN A 98 -3.92 -10.24 -3.51
C ASN A 98 -3.58 -10.90 -4.85
N ASP A 99 -4.22 -10.49 -5.94
CA ASP A 99 -3.89 -11.00 -7.27
C ASP A 99 -2.47 -10.58 -7.69
N ILE A 100 -2.06 -9.35 -7.40
CA ILE A 100 -0.67 -8.88 -7.60
C ILE A 100 0.29 -9.70 -6.73
N LYS A 101 -0.02 -9.89 -5.45
CA LYS A 101 0.81 -10.73 -4.56
C LYS A 101 0.95 -12.18 -5.05
N ARG A 102 -0.10 -12.75 -5.66
CA ARG A 102 -0.04 -14.08 -6.29
C ARG A 102 0.85 -14.10 -7.53
N GLN A 103 0.77 -13.07 -8.38
CA GLN A 103 1.66 -12.93 -9.54
C GLN A 103 3.13 -12.84 -9.12
N LEU A 104 3.39 -12.18 -7.99
CA LEU A 104 4.72 -12.04 -7.40
C LEU A 104 5.17 -13.25 -6.56
N GLY A 105 4.33 -14.27 -6.41
CA GLY A 105 4.66 -15.47 -5.63
C GLY A 105 4.70 -15.27 -4.11
N ILE A 106 4.19 -14.15 -3.60
CA ILE A 106 4.12 -13.82 -2.16
C ILE A 106 3.07 -14.68 -1.46
N ILE A 107 1.91 -14.86 -2.10
CA ILE A 107 0.84 -15.74 -1.64
C ILE A 107 0.79 -16.95 -2.56
N LYS A 108 0.85 -18.16 -1.97
CA LYS A 108 0.73 -19.41 -2.73
C LYS A 108 -0.70 -19.55 -3.27
N ARG A 109 -0.83 -20.01 -4.53
CA ARG A 109 -2.10 -20.55 -5.05
C ARG A 109 -2.32 -21.89 -4.35
N TYR A 110 -3.33 -21.97 -3.48
CA TYR A 110 -3.91 -23.23 -3.04
C TYR A 110 -5.06 -23.58 -3.97
#